data_AF-A0AAW1HQL7-F1
#
_entry.id   AF-A0AAW1HQL7-F1
#
_cell.length_a   1.000
_cell.length_b   1.000
_cell.length_c   1.000
_cell.angle_alpha   90.00
_cell.angle_beta   90.00
_cell.angle_gamma   90.00
#
_symmetry.space_group_name_H-M   'P 1'
#
loop_
_entity.id
_entity.type
_entity.pdbx_description
1 polymer ?
#
loop_
_entity_poly.entity_id
_entity_poly.type
_entity_poly.pdbx_seq_one_letter_code
_entity_poly.pdbx_strand_id
1 'polypeptide(L)'
;MQMEQELERLRQQGVYTSGGIDHPSYSGAVNSGIVAFEIEYGHWVEEQNKQVCELRNALNTYITDVGLRILVDTGMNHYFDLFQLKATAAKADVFYLMNGMWKTSAERFFLWIGGFRPSELLKVLGPQLDPLTDQQIMDVYNLKQSCEQAEETLTQGMEKLQQILAESVAQGLFSEGVQ
;
A
#
# COMPACT_ATOMS: atom_id res chain seq x y z
N MET A 1 -6.21 18.82 -7.01
CA MET A 1 -6.19 19.67 -8.22
C MET A 1 -4.78 20.04 -8.67
N GLN A 2 -4.00 20.88 -7.96
CA GLN A 2 -2.64 21.25 -8.43
C GLN A 2 -1.63 20.09 -8.31
N MET A 3 -1.71 19.32 -7.21
CA MET A 3 -0.86 18.14 -6.97
C MET A 3 -1.16 16.97 -7.93
N GLU A 4 -2.42 16.79 -8.32
CA GLU A 4 -2.83 15.75 -9.30
C GLU A 4 -2.37 16.10 -10.72
N GLN A 5 -2.45 17.39 -11.11
CA GLN A 5 -1.91 17.86 -12.38
C GLN A 5 -0.38 17.73 -12.44
N GLU A 6 0.30 17.95 -11.32
CA GLU A 6 1.75 17.80 -11.21
C GLU A 6 2.18 16.32 -11.23
N LEU A 7 1.39 15.43 -10.62
CA LEU A 7 1.55 13.96 -10.71
C LEU A 7 1.36 13.44 -12.14
N GLU A 8 0.32 13.88 -12.85
CA GLU A 8 0.07 13.46 -14.23
C GLU A 8 1.17 13.95 -15.18
N ARG A 9 1.69 15.16 -14.93
CA ARG A 9 2.82 15.73 -15.67
C ARG A 9 4.12 14.96 -15.43
N LEU A 10 4.39 14.54 -14.18
CA LEU A 10 5.56 13.72 -13.83
C LEU A 10 5.45 12.30 -14.40
N ARG A 11 4.23 11.74 -14.50
CA ARG A 11 3.97 10.45 -15.15
C ARG A 11 4.26 10.49 -16.65
N GLN A 12 3.92 11.59 -17.32
CA GLN A 12 4.24 11.80 -18.74
C GLN A 12 5.72 12.13 -18.98
N GLN A 13 6.39 12.80 -18.04
CA GLN A 13 7.83 13.09 -18.13
C GLN A 13 8.70 11.86 -17.81
N GLY A 14 8.25 10.94 -16.94
CA GLY A 14 8.95 9.69 -16.61
C GLY A 14 9.11 8.72 -17.79
N VAL A 15 8.36 8.91 -18.88
CA VAL A 15 8.51 8.14 -20.13
C VAL A 15 9.71 8.62 -20.97
N TYR A 16 10.24 9.83 -20.71
CA TYR A 16 11.32 10.43 -21.51
C TYR A 16 12.63 10.72 -20.75
N THR A 17 12.69 10.53 -19.43
CA THR A 17 13.94 10.61 -18.64
C THR A 17 14.44 9.23 -18.21
N SER A 18 14.72 8.38 -19.20
CA SER A 18 15.69 7.29 -19.03
C SER A 18 17.09 7.90 -19.20
N GLY A 19 17.69 8.34 -18.10
CA GLY A 19 19.04 8.91 -18.15
C GLY A 19 19.42 9.71 -16.92
N GLY A 20 19.98 9.01 -15.92
CA GLY A 20 20.87 9.59 -14.92
C GLY A 20 20.22 10.01 -13.61
N ILE A 21 20.18 9.09 -12.64
CA ILE A 21 20.61 9.35 -11.26
C ILE A 21 21.30 8.08 -10.76
N ASP A 22 22.58 8.21 -10.43
CA ASP A 22 23.44 7.16 -9.91
C ASP A 22 23.01 6.74 -8.50
N HIS A 23 22.22 5.69 -8.41
CA HIS A 23 22.10 4.81 -7.24
C HIS A 23 22.37 3.40 -7.77
N PRO A 24 22.99 2.46 -7.01
CA PRO A 24 23.49 1.20 -7.57
C PRO A 24 22.33 0.50 -8.24
N SER A 25 22.32 0.57 -9.56
CA SER A 25 21.41 -0.19 -10.37
C SER A 25 21.84 -1.61 -10.11
N TYR A 26 21.04 -2.33 -9.32
CA TYR A 26 21.00 -3.77 -9.38
C TYR A 26 20.63 -4.11 -10.83
N SER A 27 21.63 -4.06 -11.71
CA SER A 27 21.62 -4.67 -13.03
C SER A 27 21.79 -6.17 -12.81
N GLY A 28 20.85 -6.73 -12.04
CA GLY A 28 20.56 -8.15 -11.99
C GLY A 28 19.47 -8.41 -13.02
N ALA A 29 19.49 -9.60 -13.62
CA ALA A 29 18.49 -10.06 -14.58
C ALA A 29 17.09 -9.55 -14.21
N VAL A 30 16.41 -8.90 -15.15
CA VAL A 30 15.07 -8.35 -14.98
C VAL A 30 14.21 -9.38 -14.26
N ASN A 31 13.88 -9.14 -12.99
CA ASN A 31 13.14 -10.09 -12.19
C ASN A 31 11.74 -10.21 -12.81
N SER A 32 11.50 -11.32 -13.51
CA SER A 32 10.24 -11.53 -14.24
C SER A 32 9.02 -11.41 -13.33
N GLY A 33 9.15 -11.72 -12.03
CA GLY A 33 8.08 -11.55 -11.04
C GLY A 33 7.78 -10.08 -10.74
N ILE A 34 8.79 -9.21 -10.79
CA ILE A 34 8.62 -7.77 -10.57
C ILE A 34 7.98 -7.09 -11.77
N VAL A 35 8.39 -7.44 -12.99
CA VAL A 35 7.75 -6.91 -14.21
C VAL A 35 6.29 -7.32 -14.30
N ALA A 36 5.97 -8.59 -14.00
CA ALA A 36 4.59 -9.05 -13.95
C ALA A 36 3.79 -8.27 -12.90
N PHE A 37 4.37 -8.06 -11.72
CA PHE A 37 3.74 -7.26 -10.66
C PHE A 37 3.44 -5.83 -11.09
N GLU A 38 4.38 -5.13 -11.73
CA GLU A 38 4.17 -3.74 -12.18
C GLU A 38 3.01 -3.63 -13.18
N ILE A 39 2.93 -4.57 -14.12
CA ILE A 39 1.87 -4.62 -15.13
C ILE A 39 0.51 -4.89 -14.47
N GLU A 40 0.43 -5.93 -13.63
CA GLU A 40 -0.81 -6.30 -12.94
C GLU A 40 -1.27 -5.22 -11.96
N TYR A 41 -0.34 -4.55 -11.27
CA TYR A 41 -0.66 -3.42 -10.40
C TYR A 41 -1.23 -2.24 -11.19
N GLY A 42 -0.69 -1.95 -12.37
CA GLY A 42 -1.24 -0.93 -13.28
C GLY A 42 -2.70 -1.20 -13.62
N HIS A 43 -3.02 -2.42 -14.07
CA HIS A 43 -4.40 -2.82 -14.36
C HIS A 43 -5.30 -2.78 -13.11
N TRP A 44 -4.76 -3.18 -11.96
CA TRP A 44 -5.49 -3.13 -10.69
C TRP A 44 -5.92 -1.69 -10.33
N VAL A 45 -5.03 -0.71 -10.53
CA VAL A 45 -5.32 0.71 -10.29
C VAL A 45 -6.39 1.23 -11.26
N GLU A 46 -6.34 0.82 -12.53
CA GLU A 46 -7.36 1.19 -13.52
C GLU A 46 -8.76 0.69 -13.12
N GLU A 47 -8.87 -0.59 -12.74
CA GLU A 47 -10.15 -1.16 -12.30
C GLU A 47 -10.61 -0.56 -10.96
N GLN A 48 -9.68 -0.26 -10.04
CA GLN A 48 -10.01 0.44 -8.79
C GLN A 48 -10.66 1.81 -9.07
N ASN A 49 -10.11 2.58 -10.01
CA ASN A 49 -10.69 3.88 -10.38
C ASN A 49 -12.10 3.74 -10.96
N LYS A 50 -12.31 2.72 -11.80
CA LYS A 50 -13.63 2.41 -12.37
C LYS A 50 -14.63 2.02 -11.28
N GLN A 51 -14.28 1.11 -10.37
CA GLN A 51 -15.16 0.70 -9.27
C GLN A 51 -15.49 1.86 -8.32
N VAL A 52 -14.52 2.75 -8.04
CA VAL A 52 -14.78 3.98 -7.26
C VAL A 52 -15.79 4.89 -7.96
N CYS A 53 -15.69 5.06 -9.28
CA CYS A 53 -16.68 5.80 -10.06
C CYS A 53 -18.06 5.15 -10.02
N GLU A 54 -18.14 3.82 -10.16
CA GLU A 54 -19.39 3.06 -10.08
C GLU A 54 -20.06 3.19 -8.70
N LEU A 55 -19.30 3.04 -7.62
CA LEU A 55 -19.79 3.23 -6.24
C LEU A 55 -20.29 4.67 -6.01
N ARG A 56 -19.56 5.68 -6.48
CA ARG A 56 -20.01 7.08 -6.39
C ARG A 56 -21.31 7.30 -7.17
N ASN A 57 -21.43 6.73 -8.36
CA ASN A 57 -22.66 6.83 -9.15
C ASN A 57 -23.82 6.11 -8.48
N ALA A 58 -23.57 4.92 -7.91
CA ALA A 58 -24.55 4.16 -7.15
C ALA A 58 -25.06 4.92 -5.91
N LEU A 59 -24.19 5.64 -5.20
CA LEU A 59 -24.60 6.50 -4.08
C LEU A 59 -25.44 7.71 -4.52
N ASN A 60 -25.22 8.23 -5.72
CA ASN A 60 -25.97 9.35 -6.28
C ASN A 60 -27.27 8.94 -6.99
N THR A 61 -27.51 7.63 -7.15
CA THR A 61 -28.70 7.07 -7.81
C THR A 61 -29.46 6.20 -6.82
N TYR A 62 -30.75 5.96 -7.07
CA TYR A 62 -31.53 5.06 -6.22
C TYR A 62 -31.16 3.60 -6.56
N ILE A 63 -30.09 3.08 -5.95
CA ILE A 63 -29.70 1.67 -6.01
C ILE A 63 -30.36 0.89 -4.87
N THR A 64 -30.66 -0.38 -5.10
CA THR A 64 -31.16 -1.27 -4.04
C THR A 64 -30.04 -1.69 -3.11
N ASP A 65 -30.36 -2.01 -1.85
CA ASP A 65 -29.38 -2.52 -0.87
C ASP A 65 -28.63 -3.77 -1.38
N VAL A 66 -29.32 -4.62 -2.16
CA VAL A 66 -28.71 -5.80 -2.80
C VAL A 66 -27.68 -5.37 -3.85
N GLY A 67 -28.00 -4.38 -4.69
CA GLY A 67 -27.06 -3.84 -5.66
C GLY A 67 -25.85 -3.19 -4.99
N LEU A 68 -26.08 -2.43 -3.91
CA LEU A 68 -25.00 -1.82 -3.14
C LEU A 68 -24.10 -2.89 -2.48
N ARG A 69 -24.68 -3.95 -1.93
CA ARG A 69 -23.93 -5.08 -1.36
C ARG A 69 -23.01 -5.72 -2.40
N ILE A 70 -23.51 -5.96 -3.61
CA ILE A 70 -22.70 -6.55 -4.70
C ILE A 70 -21.51 -5.65 -5.04
N LEU A 71 -21.69 -4.33 -5.10
CA LEU A 71 -20.59 -3.40 -5.37
C LEU A 71 -19.56 -3.41 -4.24
N VAL A 72 -20.00 -3.45 -2.97
CA VAL A 72 -19.11 -3.56 -1.82
C VAL A 72 -18.33 -4.87 -1.86
N ASP A 73 -18.99 -6.00 -2.09
CA ASP A 73 -18.35 -7.32 -2.15
C ASP A 73 -17.34 -7.40 -3.31
N THR A 74 -17.66 -6.78 -4.45
CA THR A 74 -16.75 -6.65 -5.60
C THR A 74 -15.51 -5.85 -5.23
N GLY A 75 -15.67 -4.70 -4.56
CA GLY A 75 -14.56 -3.89 -4.07
C GLY A 75 -13.70 -4.64 -3.04
N MET A 76 -14.31 -5.39 -2.13
CA MET A 76 -13.58 -6.21 -1.16
C MET A 76 -12.73 -7.30 -1.83
N ASN A 77 -13.28 -8.00 -2.83
CA ASN A 77 -12.53 -8.98 -3.61
C ASN A 77 -11.39 -8.32 -4.40
N HIS A 78 -11.61 -7.13 -4.95
CA HIS A 78 -10.57 -6.37 -5.65
C HIS A 78 -9.36 -6.09 -4.74
N TYR A 79 -9.58 -5.70 -3.48
CA TYR A 79 -8.48 -5.55 -2.52
C TYR A 79 -7.84 -6.88 -2.11
N PHE A 80 -8.59 -7.97 -2.03
CA PHE A 80 -8.02 -9.30 -1.79
C PHE A 80 -7.00 -9.66 -2.90
N ASP A 81 -7.34 -9.40 -4.16
CA ASP A 81 -6.45 -9.64 -5.30
C ASP A 81 -5.16 -8.80 -5.20
N LEU A 82 -5.26 -7.54 -4.75
CA LEU A 82 -4.08 -6.70 -4.50
C LEU A 82 -3.14 -7.33 -3.47
N PHE A 83 -3.67 -7.87 -2.37
CA PHE A 83 -2.85 -8.48 -1.34
C PHE A 83 -2.16 -9.76 -1.85
N GLN A 84 -2.84 -10.54 -2.69
CA GLN A 84 -2.25 -11.72 -3.34
C GLN A 84 -1.14 -11.34 -4.32
N LEU A 85 -1.34 -10.27 -5.08
CA LEU A 85 -0.35 -9.71 -5.99
C LEU A 85 0.89 -9.25 -5.21
N LYS A 86 0.70 -8.47 -4.14
CA LYS A 86 1.78 -8.04 -3.24
C LYS A 86 2.50 -9.23 -2.60
N ALA A 87 1.78 -10.24 -2.13
CA ALA A 87 2.39 -11.43 -1.53
C ALA A 87 3.27 -12.20 -2.53
N THR A 88 2.85 -12.26 -3.80
CA THR A 88 3.64 -12.88 -4.87
C THR A 88 4.90 -12.08 -5.18
N ALA A 89 4.79 -10.76 -5.27
CA ALA A 89 5.95 -9.88 -5.46
C ALA A 89 6.93 -9.93 -4.28
N ALA A 90 6.45 -10.02 -3.03
CA ALA A 90 7.29 -10.17 -1.85
C ALA A 90 8.16 -11.45 -1.90
N LYS A 91 7.61 -12.55 -2.44
CA LYS A 91 8.35 -13.81 -2.62
C LYS A 91 9.42 -13.69 -3.70
N ALA A 92 9.20 -12.86 -4.71
CA ALA A 92 10.16 -12.61 -5.77
C ALA A 92 11.25 -11.63 -5.32
N ASP A 93 10.87 -10.53 -4.69
CA ASP A 93 11.76 -9.51 -4.14
C ASP A 93 11.01 -8.62 -3.12
N VAL A 94 11.21 -8.89 -1.83
CA VAL A 94 10.63 -8.11 -0.73
C VAL A 94 11.19 -6.69 -0.67
N PHE A 95 12.45 -6.46 -1.06
CA PHE A 95 13.04 -5.12 -1.04
C PHE A 95 12.42 -4.23 -2.10
N TYR A 96 12.18 -4.78 -3.31
CA TYR A 96 11.41 -4.10 -4.34
C TYR A 96 9.96 -3.86 -3.89
N LEU A 97 9.28 -4.85 -3.29
CA LEU A 97 7.92 -4.62 -2.82
C LEU A 97 7.85 -3.47 -1.81
N MET A 98 8.82 -3.37 -0.90
CA MET A 98 8.84 -2.33 0.14
C MET A 98 9.25 -0.97 -0.42
N ASN A 99 10.34 -0.91 -1.20
CA ASN A 99 11.01 0.34 -1.57
C ASN A 99 10.97 0.68 -3.08
N GLY A 100 10.36 -0.18 -3.90
CA GLY A 100 10.30 -0.04 -5.35
C GLY A 100 9.41 1.09 -5.84
N MET A 101 9.51 1.36 -7.14
CA MET A 101 8.91 2.54 -7.79
C MET A 101 7.43 2.38 -8.13
N TRP A 102 6.82 1.23 -7.82
CA TRP A 102 5.39 0.97 -8.03
C TRP A 102 4.46 1.86 -7.19
N LYS A 103 5.00 2.59 -6.20
CA LYS A 103 4.26 3.54 -5.37
C LYS A 103 4.63 4.98 -5.71
N THR A 104 3.63 5.84 -5.76
CA THR A 104 3.83 7.29 -5.87
C THR A 104 4.59 7.82 -4.66
N SER A 105 5.24 8.98 -4.83
CA SER A 105 5.94 9.65 -3.72
C SER A 105 4.96 10.01 -2.59
N ALA A 106 3.75 10.43 -2.92
CA ALA A 106 2.71 10.76 -1.94
C ALA A 106 2.30 9.54 -1.12
N GLU A 107 2.04 8.39 -1.76
CA GLU A 107 1.72 7.15 -1.04
C GLU A 107 2.85 6.77 -0.09
N ARG A 108 4.11 6.84 -0.54
CA ARG A 108 5.28 6.51 0.31
C ARG A 108 5.35 7.27 1.62
N PHE A 109 4.89 8.52 1.67
CA PHE A 109 4.86 9.30 2.92
C PHE A 109 3.83 8.79 3.93
N PHE A 110 2.72 8.20 3.48
CA PHE A 110 1.64 7.71 4.34
C PHE A 110 1.71 6.20 4.60
N LEU A 111 2.68 5.52 4.01
CA LEU A 111 2.90 4.10 4.23
C LEU A 111 3.63 3.87 5.55
N TRP A 112 3.04 2.96 6.30
CA TRP A 112 3.72 2.16 7.30
C TRP A 112 4.16 0.83 6.68
N ILE A 113 4.56 -0.15 7.49
CA ILE A 113 5.19 -1.44 7.10
C ILE A 113 4.75 -1.95 5.72
N GLY A 114 3.46 -2.29 5.53
CA GLY A 114 2.96 -2.86 4.27
C GLY A 114 1.84 -2.07 3.58
N GLY A 115 1.49 -0.90 4.12
CA GLY A 115 0.26 -0.20 3.80
C GLY A 115 0.03 0.99 4.74
N PHE A 116 -1.19 1.51 4.77
CA PHE A 116 -1.58 2.54 5.73
C PHE A 116 -1.67 1.98 7.14
N ARG A 117 -1.55 2.84 8.17
CA ARG A 117 -1.92 2.48 9.54
C ARG A 117 -3.46 2.40 9.65
N PRO A 118 -4.04 1.24 9.99
CA PRO A 118 -5.48 1.11 10.16
C PRO A 118 -6.12 2.14 11.09
N SER A 119 -5.47 2.49 12.21
CA SER A 119 -5.93 3.47 13.18
C SER A 119 -6.07 4.88 12.57
N GLU A 120 -5.13 5.29 11.72
CA GLU A 120 -5.16 6.56 11.00
C GLU A 120 -6.28 6.58 9.94
N LEU A 121 -6.50 5.45 9.27
CA LEU A 121 -7.61 5.32 8.32
C LEU A 121 -8.96 5.50 9.03
N LEU A 122 -9.15 4.86 10.20
CA LEU A 122 -10.37 5.00 10.99
C LEU A 122 -10.59 6.43 11.49
N LYS A 123 -9.51 7.18 11.81
CA LYS A 123 -9.60 8.60 12.17
C LYS A 123 -10.14 9.47 11.02
N VAL A 124 -9.74 9.17 9.78
CA VAL A 124 -10.22 9.89 8.58
C VAL A 124 -11.65 9.50 8.21
N LEU A 125 -11.98 8.20 8.33
CA LEU A 125 -13.29 7.68 7.95
C LEU A 125 -14.38 8.00 8.97
N GLY A 126 -14.06 8.05 10.27
CA GLY A 126 -15.05 8.26 11.33
C GLY A 126 -16.06 9.39 11.06
N PRO A 127 -15.60 10.62 10.75
CA PRO A 127 -16.49 11.75 10.43
C PRO A 127 -17.35 11.59 9.16
N GLN A 128 -17.07 10.60 8.31
CA GLN A 128 -17.77 10.37 7.04
C GLN A 128 -18.88 9.30 7.16
N LEU A 129 -19.01 8.64 8.31
CA LEU A 129 -19.91 7.50 8.51
C LEU A 129 -21.27 7.88 9.12
N ASP A 130 -21.59 9.17 9.25
CA ASP A 130 -22.83 9.63 9.89
C ASP A 130 -24.09 9.35 9.06
N PRO A 131 -25.23 8.96 9.69
CA PRO A 131 -25.39 8.71 11.12
C PRO A 131 -25.06 7.26 11.52
N LEU A 132 -24.25 7.09 12.56
CA LEU A 132 -24.03 5.80 13.25
C LEU A 132 -24.89 5.71 14.51
N THR A 133 -25.28 4.50 14.88
CA THR A 133 -25.89 4.22 16.20
C THR A 133 -24.84 4.27 17.31
N ASP A 134 -25.26 4.51 18.55
CA ASP A 134 -24.35 4.51 19.73
C ASP A 134 -23.51 3.23 19.84
N GLN A 135 -24.12 2.08 19.50
CA GLN A 135 -23.41 0.80 19.47
C GLN A 135 -22.32 0.77 18.39
N GLN A 136 -22.64 1.21 17.17
CA GLN A 136 -21.66 1.26 16.07
C GLN A 136 -20.52 2.24 16.38
N ILE A 137 -20.80 3.36 17.04
CA ILE A 137 -19.77 4.30 17.49
C ILE A 137 -18.83 3.61 18.48
N MET A 138 -19.37 2.87 19.45
CA MET A 138 -18.58 2.10 20.40
C MET A 138 -17.73 1.03 19.71
N ASP A 139 -18.31 0.30 18.75
CA ASP A 139 -17.62 -0.75 18.01
C ASP A 139 -16.46 -0.18 17.17
N VAL A 140 -16.67 0.95 16.49
CA VAL A 140 -15.61 1.66 15.74
C VAL A 140 -14.50 2.14 16.67
N TYR A 141 -14.85 2.64 17.86
CA TYR A 141 -13.88 3.07 18.86
C TYR A 141 -13.04 1.90 19.38
N ASN A 142 -13.67 0.77 19.72
CA ASN A 142 -12.98 -0.44 20.15
C ASN A 142 -12.07 -1.00 19.05
N LEU A 143 -12.54 -1.01 17.79
CA LEU A 143 -11.75 -1.42 16.65
C LEU A 143 -10.50 -0.54 16.51
N LYS A 144 -10.65 0.79 16.61
CA LYS A 144 -9.53 1.72 16.57
C LYS A 144 -8.49 1.43 17.66
N GLN A 145 -8.92 1.23 18.91
CA GLN A 145 -8.01 0.89 20.00
C GLN A 145 -7.30 -0.44 19.76
N SER A 146 -8.01 -1.44 19.24
CA SER A 146 -7.41 -2.73 18.88
C SER A 146 -6.36 -2.58 17.78
N CYS A 147 -6.63 -1.75 16.76
CA CYS A 147 -5.65 -1.41 15.73
C CYS A 147 -4.40 -0.73 16.32
N GLU A 148 -4.57 0.28 17.17
CA GLU A 148 -3.45 1.01 17.79
C GLU A 148 -2.53 0.05 18.58
N GLN A 149 -3.11 -0.87 19.36
CA GLN A 149 -2.33 -1.86 20.11
C GLN A 149 -1.57 -2.84 19.21
N ALA A 150 -2.22 -3.31 18.14
CA ALA A 150 -1.59 -4.20 17.16
C ALA A 150 -0.46 -3.50 16.38
N GLU A 151 -0.69 -2.23 15.99
CA GLU A 151 0.28 -1.38 15.31
C GLU A 151 1.51 -1.11 16.16
N GLU A 152 1.35 -0.83 17.46
CA GLU A 152 2.46 -0.66 18.39
C GLU A 152 3.29 -1.94 18.50
N THR A 153 2.62 -3.08 18.69
CA THR A 153 3.28 -4.40 18.79
C THR A 153 4.10 -4.71 17.53
N LEU A 154 3.51 -4.46 16.35
CA LEU A 154 4.18 -4.67 15.06
C LEU A 154 5.35 -3.70 14.84
N THR A 155 5.20 -2.44 15.24
CA THR A 155 6.28 -1.45 15.14
C THR A 155 7.47 -1.85 16.00
N GLN A 156 7.24 -2.22 17.27
CA GLN A 156 8.30 -2.72 18.16
C GLN A 156 8.96 -4.00 17.62
N GLY A 157 8.17 -4.91 17.04
CA GLY A 157 8.68 -6.12 16.39
C GLY A 157 9.60 -5.80 15.21
N MET A 158 9.21 -4.82 14.38
CA MET A 158 9.99 -4.39 13.23
C MET A 158 11.29 -3.69 13.63
N GLU A 159 11.27 -2.84 14.66
CA GLU A 159 12.46 -2.20 15.22
C GLU A 159 13.46 -3.22 15.73
N LYS A 160 12.99 -4.24 16.47
CA LYS A 160 13.85 -5.35 16.93
C LYS A 160 14.44 -6.13 15.76
N LEU A 161 13.65 -6.41 14.73
CA LEU A 161 14.14 -7.09 13.53
C LEU A 161 15.24 -6.29 12.82
N GLN A 162 15.03 -4.98 12.65
CA GLN A 162 16.02 -4.08 12.06
C GLN A 162 17.32 -4.04 12.88
N GLN A 163 17.21 -4.00 14.22
CA GLN A 163 18.37 -4.05 15.10
C GLN A 163 19.17 -5.36 14.93
N ILE A 164 18.49 -6.51 14.97
CA ILE A 164 19.13 -7.83 14.81
C ILE A 164 19.84 -7.94 13.45
N LEU A 165 19.20 -7.46 12.38
CA LEU A 165 19.80 -7.46 11.05
C LEU A 165 21.05 -6.56 10.99
N ALA A 166 20.99 -5.36 11.57
CA ALA A 166 22.12 -4.44 11.61
C ALA A 166 23.31 -5.04 12.39
N GLU A 167 23.05 -5.66 13.54
CA GLU A 167 24.07 -6.34 14.34
C GLU A 167 24.69 -7.53 13.60
N SER A 168 23.87 -8.34 12.92
CA SER A 168 24.34 -9.48 12.13
C SER A 168 25.24 -9.07 10.96
N VAL A 169 24.86 -8.01 10.23
CA VAL A 169 25.68 -7.47 9.13
C VAL A 169 26.99 -6.91 9.67
N ALA A 170 26.95 -6.16 10.77
CA ALA A 170 28.17 -5.63 11.40
C ALA A 170 29.14 -6.75 11.80
N GLN A 171 28.64 -7.83 12.44
CA GLN A 171 29.44 -8.99 12.83
C GLN A 171 30.04 -9.74 11.62
N GLY A 172 29.29 -9.87 10.52
CA GLY A 172 29.79 -10.46 9.28
C GLY A 172 30.96 -9.67 8.67
N LEU A 173 30.86 -8.34 8.66
CA LEU A 173 31.91 -7.44 8.17
C LEU A 173 33.21 -7.53 9.00
N PHE A 174 33.10 -7.76 10.32
CA PHE A 174 34.28 -7.97 11.18
C PHE A 174 34.95 -9.33 10.97
N SER A 175 34.26 -10.32 10.39
CA SER A 175 34.83 -11.63 10.09
C SER A 175 35.60 -11.67 8.76
N GLU A 176 35.31 -10.78 7.82
CA GLU A 176 35.97 -10.73 6.50
C GLU A 176 37.22 -9.82 6.46
N GLY A 177 37.43 -8.98 7.47
CA GLY A 177 38.58 -8.06 7.57
C GLY A 177 39.85 -8.61 8.24
N VAL A 178 39.91 -9.92 8.54
CA VAL A 178 41.03 -10.56 9.27
C VAL A 178 41.65 -11.72 8.47
N GLN A 179 41.86 -11.52 7.16
CA GLN A 179 42.72 -12.37 6.34
C GLN A 179 43.78 -11.57 5.61
#